data_AF-A0A8H2PKI4-F1
#
_entry.id   AF-A0A8H2PKI4-F1
#
_cell.length_a   1.000
_cell.length_b   1.000
_cell.length_c   1.000
_cell.angle_alpha   90.00
_cell.angle_beta   90.00
_cell.angle_gamma   90.00
#
_symmetry.space_group_name_H-M   'P 1'
#
loop_
_entity.id
_entity.type
_entity.pdbx_description
1 polymer ?
#
loop_
_entity_poly.entity_id
_entity_poly.type
_entity_poly.pdbx_seq_one_letter_code
_entity_poly.pdbx_strand_id
1 'polypeptide(L)'
;MNKSYPIAVNNVEDESIINRSRFICYLRPCENIAQAKAQLKELQQLHPQASHHCHAFLTKAADDSQGYGFSDDGEPTGTAGKPMLLALQGGGIGQVCAIVVRYFGGTKLGTGGLQRAYGGSVRQALALLQSKIKIAMVHKTLACQYSQVDDVLHLLKQVEGQVITQNYQQAVLFQLAIPFEKLGLMQDKLHTLSSGQLKLTTVE
;
A
#
# COMPACT_ATOMS: atom_id res chain seq x y z
N MET A 1 -9.97 6.94 -0.99
CA MET A 1 -10.16 5.97 -2.09
C MET A 1 -10.98 4.81 -1.56
N ASN A 2 -12.14 4.57 -2.16
CA ASN A 2 -13.10 3.54 -1.70
C ASN A 2 -13.03 2.31 -2.62
N LYS A 3 -11.82 1.79 -2.85
CA LYS A 3 -11.65 0.61 -3.71
C LYS A 3 -10.56 -0.27 -3.15
N SER A 4 -10.82 -1.56 -3.15
CA SER A 4 -9.84 -2.58 -2.79
C SER A 4 -8.73 -2.63 -3.83
N TYR A 5 -7.48 -2.85 -3.41
CA TYR A 5 -6.33 -2.89 -4.33
C TYR A 5 -5.26 -3.88 -3.86
N PRO A 6 -4.46 -4.44 -4.78
CA PRO A 6 -3.37 -5.34 -4.41
C PRO A 6 -2.27 -4.59 -3.67
N ILE A 7 -1.75 -5.21 -2.60
CA ILE A 7 -0.63 -4.71 -1.80
C ILE A 7 0.47 -5.76 -1.71
N ALA A 8 1.72 -5.30 -1.60
CA ALA A 8 2.88 -6.17 -1.42
C ALA A 8 2.81 -6.91 -0.07
N VAL A 9 3.25 -8.18 -0.04
CA VAL A 9 3.23 -8.99 1.21
C VAL A 9 4.58 -9.58 1.62
N ASN A 10 5.54 -9.66 0.71
CA ASN A 10 6.88 -10.17 0.98
C ASN A 10 7.94 -9.13 0.59
N ASN A 11 9.13 -9.31 1.14
CA ASN A 11 10.32 -8.62 0.67
C ASN A 11 10.90 -9.38 -0.53
N VAL A 12 11.44 -8.65 -1.48
CA VAL A 12 12.19 -9.18 -2.62
C VAL A 12 13.54 -8.49 -2.68
N GLU A 13 14.57 -9.26 -2.97
CA GLU A 13 15.89 -8.79 -3.36
C GLU A 13 16.24 -9.41 -4.70
N ASP A 14 16.63 -8.60 -5.67
CA ASP A 14 17.06 -9.03 -6.99
C ASP A 14 18.28 -8.22 -7.43
N GLU A 15 19.25 -8.89 -8.04
CA GLU A 15 20.51 -8.28 -8.44
C GLU A 15 20.74 -8.39 -9.95
N SER A 16 21.17 -7.29 -10.55
CA SER A 16 21.63 -7.27 -11.94
C SER A 16 22.97 -6.57 -12.11
N ILE A 17 23.74 -7.03 -13.10
CA ILE A 17 25.02 -6.41 -13.50
C ILE A 17 24.86 -5.85 -14.91
N ILE A 18 25.06 -4.53 -15.06
CA ILE A 18 24.93 -3.82 -16.33
C ILE A 18 26.17 -2.97 -16.55
N ASN A 19 26.92 -3.24 -17.61
CA ASN A 19 28.17 -2.54 -17.94
C ASN A 19 29.11 -2.44 -16.71
N ARG A 20 29.32 -3.58 -16.05
CA ARG A 20 30.12 -3.75 -14.82
C ARG A 20 29.58 -3.03 -13.57
N SER A 21 28.53 -2.22 -13.69
CA SER A 21 27.85 -1.64 -12.53
C SER A 21 26.89 -2.68 -11.95
N ARG A 22 26.89 -2.84 -10.62
CA ARG A 22 26.00 -3.74 -9.89
C ARG A 22 24.80 -2.96 -9.36
N PHE A 23 23.60 -3.45 -9.60
CA PHE A 23 22.33 -2.88 -9.16
C PHE A 23 21.61 -3.94 -8.32
N ILE A 24 21.38 -3.63 -7.04
CA ILE A 24 20.66 -4.50 -6.12
C ILE A 24 19.33 -3.82 -5.82
N CYS A 25 18.22 -4.41 -6.28
CA CYS A 25 16.88 -3.90 -6.07
C CYS A 25 16.24 -4.58 -4.88
N TYR A 26 15.83 -3.78 -3.91
CA TYR A 26 15.02 -4.20 -2.78
C TYR A 26 13.59 -3.71 -2.98
N LEU A 27 12.63 -4.63 -3.03
CA LEU A 27 11.21 -4.32 -2.88
C LEU A 27 10.75 -4.74 -1.49
N ARG A 28 10.10 -3.82 -0.78
CA ARG A 28 9.60 -4.09 0.57
C ARG A 28 8.20 -3.49 0.74
N PRO A 29 7.27 -4.15 1.47
CA PRO A 29 6.00 -3.56 1.84
C PRO A 29 6.21 -2.26 2.61
N CYS A 30 5.41 -1.24 2.30
CA CYS A 30 5.54 0.10 2.86
C CYS A 30 4.20 0.83 2.85
N GLU A 31 3.65 1.09 4.03
CA GLU A 31 2.33 1.72 4.19
C GLU A 31 2.39 3.24 4.26
N ASN A 32 3.55 3.81 4.58
CA ASN A 32 3.71 5.24 4.78
C ASN A 32 5.15 5.70 4.54
N ILE A 33 5.32 7.02 4.38
CA ILE A 33 6.62 7.63 4.07
C ILE A 33 7.66 7.36 5.17
N ALA A 34 7.24 7.25 6.43
CA ALA A 34 8.17 6.99 7.53
C ALA A 34 8.78 5.59 7.42
N GLN A 35 7.99 4.57 7.04
CA GLN A 35 8.50 3.22 6.77
C GLN A 35 9.48 3.20 5.59
N ALA A 36 9.16 3.87 4.47
CA ALA A 36 10.08 3.98 3.33
C ALA A 36 11.42 4.59 3.74
N LYS A 37 11.39 5.68 4.52
CA LYS A 37 12.60 6.34 5.03
C LYS A 37 13.42 5.45 5.97
N ALA A 38 12.75 4.68 6.83
CA ALA A 38 13.42 3.75 7.73
C ALA A 38 14.13 2.62 6.95
N GLN A 39 13.46 2.04 5.95
CA GLN A 39 14.02 1.01 5.07
C GLN A 39 15.21 1.54 4.25
N LEU A 40 15.11 2.78 3.74
CA LEU A 40 16.23 3.45 3.06
C LEU A 40 17.45 3.58 3.98
N LYS A 41 17.24 4.06 5.20
CA LYS A 41 18.33 4.24 6.17
C LYS A 41 19.00 2.91 6.54
N GLU A 42 18.21 1.85 6.70
CA GLU A 42 18.72 0.49 6.92
C GLU A 42 19.64 0.04 5.77
N LEU A 43 19.19 0.21 4.52
CA LEU A 43 19.99 -0.20 3.36
C LEU A 43 21.23 0.68 3.14
N GLN A 44 21.18 1.97 3.48
CA GLN A 44 22.35 2.84 3.50
C GLN A 44 23.41 2.38 4.51
N GLN A 45 22.97 1.87 5.66
CA GLN A 45 23.87 1.30 6.68
C GLN A 45 24.43 -0.06 6.23
N LEU A 46 23.63 -0.86 5.53
CA LEU A 46 24.06 -2.16 4.99
C LEU A 46 25.03 -2.00 3.80
N HIS A 47 24.87 -0.95 3.00
CA HIS A 47 25.66 -0.68 1.80
C HIS A 47 26.39 0.68 1.85
N PRO A 48 27.26 0.93 2.85
CA PRO A 48 27.89 2.23 3.04
C PRO A 48 28.86 2.62 1.92
N GLN A 49 29.30 1.65 1.12
CA GLN A 49 30.22 1.83 -0.02
C GLN A 49 29.50 1.92 -1.38
N ALA A 50 28.17 1.88 -1.40
CA ALA A 50 27.42 2.05 -2.63
C ALA A 50 27.50 3.50 -3.11
N SER A 51 27.48 3.67 -4.43
CA SER A 51 27.53 4.98 -5.08
C SER A 51 26.22 5.73 -4.91
N HIS A 52 25.08 5.02 -5.01
CA HIS A 52 23.74 5.60 -4.94
C HIS A 52 22.74 4.62 -4.30
N HIS A 53 21.73 5.17 -3.64
CA HIS A 53 20.57 4.52 -3.03
C HIS A 53 19.28 5.17 -3.56
N CYS A 54 19.11 5.12 -4.88
CA CYS A 54 17.92 5.67 -5.53
C CYS A 54 16.69 4.91 -5.06
N HIS A 55 15.58 5.61 -4.89
CA HIS A 55 14.37 5.00 -4.36
C HIS A 55 13.10 5.56 -4.98
N ALA A 56 12.05 4.75 -4.93
CA ALA A 56 10.68 5.13 -5.27
C ALA A 56 9.71 4.35 -4.38
N PHE A 57 8.54 4.90 -4.10
CA PHE A 57 7.54 4.21 -3.30
C PHE A 57 6.11 4.60 -3.68
N LEU A 58 5.20 3.69 -3.39
CA LEU A 58 3.75 3.84 -3.43
C LEU A 58 3.23 3.51 -2.03
N THR A 59 2.76 4.49 -1.27
CA THR A 59 2.16 4.26 0.07
C THR A 59 0.68 3.91 0.01
N LYS A 60 0.08 4.02 -1.18
CA LYS A 60 -1.34 3.77 -1.44
C LYS A 60 -1.47 2.85 -2.66
N ALA A 61 -2.64 2.82 -3.30
CA ALA A 61 -2.85 2.12 -4.56
C ALA A 61 -1.89 2.64 -5.65
N ALA A 62 -1.58 1.79 -6.63
CA ALA A 62 -0.62 2.11 -7.67
C ALA A 62 -1.05 3.23 -8.63
N ASP A 63 -2.34 3.58 -8.61
CA ASP A 63 -2.96 4.68 -9.35
C ASP A 63 -3.28 5.91 -8.47
N ASP A 64 -2.94 5.89 -7.17
CA ASP A 64 -3.16 7.01 -6.25
C ASP A 64 -1.92 7.91 -6.12
N SER A 65 -1.90 9.01 -6.86
CA SER A 65 -0.78 9.96 -6.89
C SER A 65 -0.44 10.63 -5.57
N GLN A 66 -1.38 10.65 -4.62
CA GLN A 66 -1.12 11.19 -3.28
C GLN A 66 -0.19 10.30 -2.45
N GLY A 67 0.05 9.07 -2.89
CA GLY A 67 0.91 8.10 -2.21
C GLY A 67 2.32 7.99 -2.77
N TYR A 68 2.69 8.76 -3.80
CA TYR A 68 3.93 8.59 -4.54
C TYR A 68 5.11 9.36 -3.94
N GLY A 69 6.31 8.83 -4.08
CA GLY A 69 7.55 9.57 -3.85
C GLY A 69 8.74 8.85 -4.49
N PHE A 70 9.79 9.61 -4.83
CA PHE A 70 11.02 9.07 -5.42
C PHE A 70 12.20 10.03 -5.25
N SER A 71 13.42 9.51 -5.42
CA SER A 71 14.66 10.26 -5.42
C SER A 71 15.70 9.60 -6.32
N ASP A 72 16.48 10.44 -7.01
CA ASP A 72 17.62 10.02 -7.82
C ASP A 72 18.91 9.84 -6.99
N ASP A 73 18.94 10.23 -5.71
CA ASP A 73 20.10 10.08 -4.80
C ASP A 73 21.47 10.44 -5.41
N GLY A 74 21.55 11.57 -6.11
CA GLY A 74 22.78 12.05 -6.73
C GLY A 74 23.06 11.50 -8.14
N GLU A 75 22.25 10.58 -8.66
CA GLU A 75 22.22 10.31 -10.10
C GLU A 75 21.71 11.55 -10.87
N PRO A 76 21.99 11.66 -12.19
CA PRO A 76 21.43 12.73 -13.00
C PRO A 76 19.91 12.78 -12.89
N THR A 77 19.36 13.99 -12.74
CA THR A 77 17.93 14.21 -12.50
C THR A 77 17.04 13.47 -13.49
N GLY A 78 16.07 12.72 -12.96
CA GLY A 78 15.10 11.96 -13.75
C GLY A 78 15.64 10.70 -14.40
N THR A 79 16.82 10.21 -14.00
CA THR A 79 17.41 8.99 -14.57
C THR A 79 17.26 7.74 -13.72
N ALA A 80 16.86 7.85 -12.45
CA ALA A 80 16.72 6.72 -11.54
C ALA A 80 15.33 6.67 -10.88
N GLY A 81 15.02 7.62 -9.99
CA GLY A 81 13.81 7.60 -9.16
C GLY A 81 12.52 7.63 -9.98
N LYS A 82 12.43 8.48 -11.01
CA LYS A 82 11.24 8.55 -11.87
C LYS A 82 11.00 7.26 -12.68
N PRO A 83 12.01 6.68 -13.36
CA PRO A 83 11.88 5.34 -13.96
C PRO A 83 11.46 4.24 -12.98
N MET A 84 11.98 4.25 -11.75
CA MET A 84 11.60 3.29 -10.71
C MET A 84 10.13 3.46 -10.30
N LEU A 85 9.67 4.70 -10.12
CA LEU A 85 8.27 4.99 -9.82
C LEU A 85 7.34 4.47 -10.93
N LEU A 86 7.68 4.76 -12.19
CA LEU A 86 6.89 4.28 -13.33
C LEU A 86 6.82 2.74 -13.40
N ALA A 87 7.92 2.07 -13.05
CA ALA A 87 7.94 0.61 -12.95
C ALA A 87 7.00 0.09 -11.84
N LEU A 88 7.02 0.71 -10.66
CA LEU A 88 6.10 0.37 -9.57
C LEU A 88 4.64 0.59 -9.97
N GLN A 89 4.33 1.73 -10.59
CA GLN A 89 2.97 2.04 -11.08
C GLN A 89 2.51 1.02 -12.11
N GLY A 90 3.37 0.67 -13.07
CA GLY A 90 3.08 -0.36 -14.08
C GLY A 90 2.90 -1.76 -13.50
N GLY A 91 3.50 -2.05 -12.34
CA GLY A 91 3.30 -3.30 -11.61
C GLY A 91 1.93 -3.41 -10.93
N GLY A 92 1.21 -2.31 -10.74
CA GLY A 92 -0.15 -2.30 -10.22
C GLY A 92 -0.30 -2.67 -8.74
N ILE A 93 0.79 -2.93 -8.02
CA ILE A 93 0.81 -3.30 -6.60
C ILE A 93 1.12 -2.06 -5.75
N GLY A 94 0.24 -1.74 -4.82
CA GLY A 94 0.40 -0.63 -3.88
C GLY A 94 1.14 -1.00 -2.59
N GLN A 95 1.35 -0.01 -1.72
CA GLN A 95 2.03 -0.15 -0.43
C GLN A 95 3.40 -0.86 -0.55
N VAL A 96 4.26 -0.33 -1.39
CA VAL A 96 5.58 -0.91 -1.70
C VAL A 96 6.62 0.18 -1.87
N CYS A 97 7.83 -0.07 -1.38
CA CYS A 97 9.01 0.75 -1.59
C CYS A 97 10.03 -0.05 -2.40
N ALA A 98 10.61 0.61 -3.41
CA ALA A 98 11.75 0.13 -4.18
C ALA A 98 12.98 0.97 -3.82
N ILE A 99 14.06 0.31 -3.42
CA ILE A 99 15.36 0.94 -3.19
C ILE A 99 16.37 0.18 -4.05
N VAL A 100 17.01 0.89 -4.97
CA VAL A 100 18.05 0.31 -5.84
C VAL A 100 19.39 0.84 -5.38
N VAL A 101 20.20 -0.07 -4.85
CA VAL A 101 21.57 0.18 -4.43
C VAL A 101 22.48 -0.04 -5.63
N ARG A 102 23.25 0.97 -6.00
CA ARG A 102 24.16 0.91 -7.13
C ARG A 102 25.61 0.96 -6.69
N TYR A 103 26.42 0.03 -7.18
CA TYR A 103 27.88 0.12 -7.15
C TYR A 103 28.39 0.43 -8.57
N PHE A 104 29.09 1.55 -8.73
CA PHE A 104 29.62 1.97 -10.03
C PHE A 104 30.74 1.06 -10.53
N GLY A 105 30.61 0.58 -11.77
CA GLY A 105 31.55 -0.36 -12.40
C GLY A 105 32.67 0.25 -13.24
N GLY A 106 32.90 1.57 -13.17
CA GLY A 106 33.93 2.26 -13.96
C GLY A 106 33.51 2.63 -15.38
N THR A 107 32.34 2.19 -15.88
CA THR A 107 31.82 2.55 -17.21
C THR A 107 30.50 3.31 -17.09
N LYS A 108 30.42 4.49 -17.72
CA LYS A 108 29.20 5.32 -17.72
C LYS A 108 28.13 4.70 -18.62
N LEU A 109 26.87 4.69 -18.17
CA LEU A 109 25.73 4.13 -18.92
C LEU A 109 25.02 5.17 -19.82
N GLY A 110 25.28 6.47 -19.62
CA GLY A 110 24.48 7.54 -20.21
C GLY A 110 23.06 7.61 -19.63
N THR A 111 22.31 8.67 -19.95
CA THR A 111 20.98 8.93 -19.37
C THR A 111 19.98 7.81 -19.68
N GLY A 112 19.86 7.41 -20.95
CA GLY A 112 18.96 6.33 -21.36
C GLY A 112 19.39 4.94 -20.88
N GLY A 113 20.68 4.75 -20.59
CA GLY A 113 21.17 3.51 -19.97
C GLY A 113 20.78 3.43 -18.50
N LEU A 114 20.92 4.53 -17.75
CA LEU A 114 20.50 4.61 -16.34
C LEU A 114 19.00 4.40 -16.18
N GLN A 115 18.18 5.08 -16.99
CA GLN A 115 16.73 4.91 -16.94
C GLN A 115 16.30 3.45 -17.15
N ARG A 116 16.91 2.77 -18.12
CA ARG A 116 16.66 1.35 -18.38
C ARG A 116 17.16 0.44 -17.27
N ALA A 117 18.32 0.74 -16.67
CA ALA A 117 18.88 -0.04 -15.58
C ALA A 117 18.00 0.04 -14.32
N TYR A 118 17.67 1.25 -13.86
CA TYR A 118 16.87 1.46 -12.65
C TYR A 118 15.43 0.95 -12.80
N GLY A 119 14.73 1.36 -13.86
CA GLY A 119 13.38 0.88 -14.13
C GLY A 119 13.35 -0.61 -14.51
N GLY A 120 14.42 -1.15 -15.07
CA GLY A 120 14.58 -2.59 -15.35
C GLY A 120 14.72 -3.42 -14.09
N SER A 121 15.58 -3.00 -13.16
CA SER A 121 15.81 -3.70 -11.89
C SER A 121 14.52 -3.82 -11.07
N VAL A 122 13.73 -2.74 -10.99
CA VAL A 122 12.43 -2.77 -10.31
C VAL A 122 11.45 -3.73 -11.00
N ARG A 123 11.39 -3.75 -12.33
CA ARG A 123 10.52 -4.68 -13.07
C ARG A 123 10.91 -6.14 -12.88
N GLN A 124 12.21 -6.44 -12.80
CA GLN A 124 12.70 -7.78 -12.53
C GLN A 124 12.31 -8.23 -11.11
N ALA A 125 12.56 -7.39 -10.11
CA ALA A 125 12.15 -7.68 -8.73
C ALA A 125 10.61 -7.80 -8.60
N LEU A 126 9.82 -7.01 -9.33
CA LEU A 126 8.36 -7.09 -9.31
C LEU A 126 7.83 -8.46 -9.76
N ALA A 127 8.54 -9.17 -10.64
CA ALA A 127 8.16 -10.51 -11.08
C ALA A 127 8.21 -11.55 -9.95
N LEU A 128 8.94 -11.26 -8.87
CA LEU A 128 9.09 -12.10 -7.69
C LEU A 128 8.22 -11.63 -6.50
N LEU A 129 7.54 -10.48 -6.66
CA LEU A 129 6.74 -9.87 -5.61
C LEU A 129 5.36 -10.55 -5.53
N GLN A 130 5.02 -11.02 -4.34
CA GLN A 130 3.68 -11.53 -4.04
C GLN A 130 2.75 -10.40 -3.61
N SER A 131 1.47 -10.55 -3.90
CA SER A 131 0.45 -9.58 -3.49
C SER A 131 -0.79 -10.23 -2.89
N LYS A 132 -1.50 -9.45 -2.08
CA LYS A 132 -2.87 -9.76 -1.62
C LYS A 132 -3.76 -8.54 -1.80
N ILE A 133 -5.07 -8.76 -1.87
CA ILE A 133 -6.04 -7.66 -1.93
C ILE A 133 -6.22 -7.04 -0.55
N LYS A 134 -5.97 -5.73 -0.42
CA LYS A 134 -6.40 -4.92 0.73
C LYS A 134 -7.84 -4.49 0.49
N ILE A 135 -8.75 -4.99 1.32
CA ILE A 135 -10.17 -4.64 1.25
C ILE A 135 -10.37 -3.20 1.73
N ALA A 136 -11.02 -2.37 0.92
CA ALA A 136 -11.40 -1.02 1.34
C ALA A 136 -12.53 -1.10 2.38
N MET A 137 -12.25 -0.60 3.58
CA MET A 137 -13.23 -0.53 4.67
C MET A 137 -13.78 0.89 4.78
N VAL A 138 -15.09 1.01 5.05
CA VAL A 138 -15.74 2.26 5.44
C VAL A 138 -16.17 2.19 6.89
N HIS A 139 -15.94 3.29 7.60
CA HIS A 139 -16.31 3.42 8.99
C HIS A 139 -17.71 4.05 9.07
N LYS A 140 -18.59 3.41 9.83
CA LYS A 140 -19.98 3.84 10.06
C LYS A 140 -20.35 3.70 11.52
N THR A 141 -21.24 4.55 11.97
CA THR A 141 -21.87 4.46 13.29
C THR A 141 -23.25 3.85 13.17
N LEU A 142 -23.66 3.11 14.21
CA LEU A 142 -25.00 2.54 14.33
C LEU A 142 -25.46 2.64 15.78
N ALA A 143 -26.63 3.21 15.99
CA ALA A 143 -27.32 3.17 17.28
C ALA A 143 -28.39 2.07 17.24
N CYS A 144 -28.40 1.18 18.23
CA CYS A 144 -29.43 0.14 18.36
C CYS A 144 -29.82 -0.10 19.82
N GLN A 145 -30.95 -0.80 20.02
CA GLN A 145 -31.36 -1.26 21.34
C GLN A 145 -30.55 -2.49 21.76
N TYR A 146 -30.49 -2.77 23.05
CA TYR A 146 -29.81 -3.95 23.60
C TYR A 146 -30.35 -5.27 23.01
N SER A 147 -31.65 -5.35 22.79
CA SER A 147 -32.31 -6.50 22.16
C SER A 147 -31.89 -6.77 20.71
N GLN A 148 -31.31 -5.76 20.04
CA GLN A 148 -30.91 -5.83 18.63
C GLN A 148 -29.41 -6.09 18.45
N VAL A 149 -28.64 -6.15 19.54
CA VAL A 149 -27.17 -6.25 19.49
C VAL A 149 -26.73 -7.52 18.75
N ASP A 150 -27.27 -8.68 19.13
CA ASP A 150 -26.87 -9.96 18.55
C ASP A 150 -27.20 -10.04 17.05
N ASP A 151 -28.35 -9.51 16.66
CA ASP A 151 -28.75 -9.40 15.26
C ASP A 151 -27.79 -8.49 14.47
N VAL A 152 -27.46 -7.32 15.00
CA VAL A 152 -26.51 -6.38 14.37
C VAL A 152 -25.14 -7.03 14.20
N LEU A 153 -24.62 -7.71 15.23
CA LEU A 153 -23.33 -8.41 15.16
C LEU A 153 -23.37 -9.58 14.17
N HIS A 154 -24.50 -10.30 14.10
CA HIS A 154 -24.69 -11.37 13.13
C HIS A 154 -24.67 -10.83 11.69
N LEU A 155 -25.43 -9.77 11.42
CA LEU A 155 -25.46 -9.12 10.10
C LEU A 155 -24.09 -8.57 9.72
N LEU A 156 -23.38 -7.95 10.66
CA LEU A 156 -22.02 -7.44 10.45
C LEU A 156 -21.06 -8.57 10.06
N LYS A 157 -21.12 -9.71 10.75
CA LYS A 157 -20.29 -10.88 10.43
C LYS A 157 -20.58 -11.43 9.04
N GLN A 158 -21.84 -11.47 8.61
CA GLN A 158 -22.22 -11.91 7.27
C GLN A 158 -21.64 -11.03 6.15
N VAL A 159 -21.41 -9.75 6.43
CA VAL A 159 -20.76 -8.83 5.48
C VAL A 159 -19.25 -8.71 5.70
N GLU A 160 -18.65 -9.58 6.51
CA GLU A 160 -17.23 -9.54 6.89
C GLU A 160 -16.81 -8.18 7.49
N GLY A 161 -17.75 -7.52 8.16
CA GLY A 161 -17.49 -6.29 8.90
C GLY A 161 -16.85 -6.56 10.26
N GLN A 162 -16.34 -5.50 10.86
CA GLN A 162 -15.63 -5.52 12.14
C GLN A 162 -16.20 -4.46 13.08
N VAL A 163 -16.31 -4.79 14.36
CA VAL A 163 -16.62 -3.81 15.41
C VAL A 163 -15.32 -3.09 15.75
N ILE A 164 -15.31 -1.77 15.63
CA ILE A 164 -14.19 -0.91 16.02
C ILE A 164 -14.35 -0.53 17.49
N THR A 165 -15.54 -0.04 17.87
CA THR A 165 -15.90 0.24 19.26
C THR A 165 -17.37 -0.07 19.51
N GLN A 166 -17.70 -0.32 20.77
CA GLN A 166 -19.06 -0.53 21.26
C GLN A 166 -19.23 0.20 22.59
N ASN A 167 -20.19 1.11 22.64
CA ASN A 167 -20.48 1.92 23.83
C ASN A 167 -21.91 1.66 24.30
N TYR A 168 -22.04 1.14 25.51
CA TYR A 168 -23.32 0.81 26.12
C TYR A 168 -23.81 1.99 26.97
N GLN A 169 -24.85 2.68 26.49
CA GLN A 169 -25.50 3.80 27.17
C GLN A 169 -27.01 3.52 27.26
N GLN A 170 -27.86 4.54 27.11
CA GLN A 170 -29.31 4.35 26.96
C GLN A 170 -29.65 3.53 25.70
N ALA A 171 -28.86 3.71 24.64
CA ALA A 171 -28.79 2.84 23.48
C ALA A 171 -27.35 2.32 23.32
N VAL A 172 -27.18 1.25 22.56
CA VAL A 172 -25.85 0.74 22.19
C VAL A 172 -25.37 1.48 20.95
N LEU A 173 -24.22 2.12 21.05
CA LEU A 173 -23.58 2.83 19.95
C LEU A 173 -22.39 2.03 19.44
N PHE A 174 -22.46 1.58 18.19
CA PHE A 174 -21.38 0.91 17.50
C PHE A 174 -20.62 1.87 16.59
N GLN A 175 -19.30 1.74 16.56
CA GLN A 175 -18.49 2.11 15.41
C GLN A 175 -18.10 0.83 14.68
N LEU A 176 -18.42 0.76 13.40
CA LEU A 176 -18.30 -0.43 12.55
C LEU A 176 -17.37 -0.10 11.38
N ALA A 177 -16.47 -1.02 11.05
CA ALA A 177 -15.76 -1.01 9.78
C ALA A 177 -16.39 -2.07 8.87
N ILE A 178 -16.89 -1.66 7.71
CA ILE A 178 -17.62 -2.52 6.78
C ILE A 178 -16.88 -2.49 5.44
N PRO A 179 -16.68 -3.62 4.75
CA PRO A 179 -16.18 -3.60 3.38
C PRO A 179 -17.04 -2.68 2.50
N PHE A 180 -16.43 -1.72 1.83
CA PHE A 180 -17.14 -0.69 1.07
C PHE A 180 -18.15 -1.28 0.08
N GLU A 181 -17.76 -2.34 -0.62
CA GLU A 181 -18.59 -3.04 -1.61
C GLU A 181 -19.82 -3.72 -0.99
N LYS A 182 -19.78 -4.02 0.31
CA LYS A 182 -20.88 -4.66 1.06
C LYS A 182 -21.68 -3.67 1.89
N LEU A 183 -21.39 -2.37 1.80
CA LEU A 183 -22.11 -1.34 2.55
C LEU A 183 -23.62 -1.35 2.22
N GLY A 184 -23.97 -1.40 0.93
CA GLY A 184 -25.37 -1.44 0.49
C GLY A 184 -26.10 -2.67 1.05
N LEU A 185 -25.48 -3.85 0.94
CA LEU A 185 -26.02 -5.09 1.50
C LEU A 185 -26.26 -5.00 3.01
N MET A 186 -25.35 -4.38 3.76
CA MET A 186 -25.53 -4.15 5.20
C MET A 186 -26.71 -3.21 5.47
N GLN A 187 -26.84 -2.12 4.70
CA GLN A 187 -27.95 -1.18 4.83
C GLN A 187 -29.30 -1.86 4.57
N ASP A 188 -29.40 -2.67 3.53
CA ASP A 188 -30.62 -3.40 3.20
C ASP A 188 -31.01 -4.39 4.29
N LYS A 189 -30.04 -5.15 4.81
CA LYS A 189 -30.26 -6.12 5.90
C LYS A 189 -30.72 -5.44 7.18
N LEU A 190 -30.10 -4.32 7.56
CA LEU A 190 -30.53 -3.54 8.73
C LEU A 190 -31.94 -2.96 8.53
N HIS A 191 -32.24 -2.48 7.32
CA HIS A 191 -33.56 -1.96 6.99
C HIS A 191 -34.64 -3.04 7.14
N THR A 192 -34.41 -4.25 6.59
CA THR A 192 -35.34 -5.38 6.71
C THR A 192 -35.52 -5.84 8.16
N LEU A 193 -34.44 -5.96 8.94
CA LEU A 193 -34.50 -6.39 10.34
C LEU A 193 -35.31 -5.43 11.21
N SER A 194 -35.16 -4.12 10.97
CA SER A 194 -35.67 -3.07 11.85
C SER A 194 -36.88 -2.32 11.32
N SER A 195 -37.48 -2.76 10.21
CA SER A 195 -38.51 -2.00 9.49
C SER A 195 -38.08 -0.54 9.22
N GLY A 196 -36.80 -0.34 8.90
CA GLY A 196 -36.21 0.97 8.58
C GLY A 196 -35.78 1.85 9.76
N GLN A 197 -35.83 1.34 11.00
CA GLN A 197 -35.44 2.11 12.20
C GLN A 197 -33.92 2.17 12.43
N LEU A 198 -33.18 1.11 12.08
CA LEU A 198 -31.73 1.06 12.19
C LEU A 198 -31.07 1.64 10.94
N LYS A 199 -30.21 2.64 11.13
CA LYS A 199 -29.51 3.35 10.04
C LYS A 199 -28.03 3.50 10.34
N LEU A 200 -27.21 3.21 9.32
CA LEU A 200 -25.79 3.52 9.35
C LEU A 200 -25.58 5.01 9.08
N THR A 201 -24.86 5.68 9.98
CA THR A 201 -24.45 7.08 9.84
C THR A 201 -22.93 7.18 9.66
N THR A 202 -22.45 8.32 9.18
CA THR A 202 -21.01 8.58 9.06
C THR A 202 -20.44 8.85 10.45
N VAL A 203 -19.22 8.37 10.70
CA VAL A 203 -18.50 8.67 11.95
C VAL A 203 -18.24 10.18 12.01
N GLU A 204 -18.71 10.83 13.07
CA GLU A 204 -18.36 12.22 13.41
C GLU A 204 -16.90 12.34 13.88
#